data_AF-A0A7S0KYA9-F1
#
_entry.id   AF-A0A7S0KYA9-F1
#
_cell.length_a   1.000
_cell.length_b   1.000
_cell.length_c   1.000
_cell.angle_alpha   90.00
_cell.angle_beta   90.00
_cell.angle_gamma   90.00
#
_symmetry.space_group_name_H-M   'P 1'
#
loop_
_entity.id
_entity.type
_entity.pdbx_description
1 polymer ?
#
loop_
_entity_poly.entity_id
_entity_poly.type
_entity_poly.pdbx_seq_one_letter_code
_entity_poly.pdbx_strand_id
1 'polypeptide(L)'
;VEELSKNRCRLDPDMRRKAYMVYKRYSCILEEKGWWDEMDRTSFLVGVLSQERSSHEKPLYDRIYVDEVQDITQAEIGLFFLASGCQSQSLFLAGDPAQAVAQGVDFRFEEVRSVVHLISGGAHKIPRCEKLFHNFRSHEGILQVANL
;
A
#
# COMPACT_ATOMS: atom_id res chain seq x y z
N VAL A 1 3.45 7.78 22.16
CA VAL A 1 4.71 7.58 21.41
C VAL A 1 4.74 6.12 21.01
N GLU A 2 4.09 5.80 19.90
CA GLU A 2 4.04 4.42 19.39
C GLU A 2 5.42 4.04 18.87
N GLU A 3 5.92 2.88 19.30
CA GLU A 3 7.16 2.30 18.79
C GLU A 3 6.99 1.99 17.31
N LEU A 4 7.52 2.87 16.45
CA LEU A 4 7.73 2.57 15.03
C LEU A 4 8.46 1.22 14.93
N SER A 5 7.85 0.27 14.21
CA SER A 5 8.32 -1.13 14.21
C SER A 5 9.82 -1.21 13.93
N LYS A 6 10.59 -1.66 14.93
CA LYS A 6 12.06 -1.71 14.86
C LYS A 6 12.56 -2.56 13.68
N ASN A 7 11.72 -3.51 13.22
CA ASN A 7 12.07 -4.57 12.29
C ASN A 7 11.78 -4.27 10.81
N ARG A 8 11.16 -3.13 10.45
CA ARG A 8 10.82 -2.82 9.05
C ARG A 8 11.50 -1.58 8.47
N CYS A 9 12.09 -0.72 9.30
CA CYS A 9 12.72 0.51 8.81
C CYS A 9 14.22 0.29 8.53
N ARG A 10 14.66 0.56 7.29
CA ARG A 10 16.07 0.42 6.85
C ARG A 10 17.01 1.47 7.41
N LEU A 11 16.48 2.56 7.96
CA LEU A 11 17.26 3.61 8.59
C LEU A 11 17.75 3.16 9.97
N ASP A 12 18.97 3.52 10.34
CA ASP A 12 19.45 3.35 11.70
C ASP A 12 18.72 4.33 12.66
N PRO A 13 18.80 4.13 13.99
CA PRO A 13 18.08 4.95 14.97
C PRO A 13 18.33 6.46 14.86
N ASP A 14 19.54 6.90 14.51
CA ASP A 14 19.87 8.33 14.38
C ASP A 14 19.28 8.92 13.11
N MET A 15 19.39 8.20 12.00
CA MET A 15 18.73 8.59 10.76
C MET A 15 17.21 8.62 10.92
N ARG A 16 16.60 7.68 11.66
CA ARG A 16 15.16 7.71 11.98
C ARG A 16 14.78 8.96 12.77
N ARG A 17 15.56 9.34 13.78
CA ARG A 17 15.33 10.57 14.55
C ARG A 17 15.41 11.81 13.67
N LYS A 18 16.42 11.89 12.81
CA LYS A 18 16.59 12.99 11.84
C LYS A 18 15.43 13.06 10.86
N ALA A 19 15.04 11.94 10.25
CA ALA A 19 13.91 11.86 9.33
C ALA A 19 12.61 12.32 10.01
N TYR A 20 12.36 11.88 11.23
CA TYR A 20 11.19 12.31 12.00
C TYR A 20 11.21 13.80 12.34
N MET A 21 12.38 14.38 12.64
CA MET A 21 12.51 15.82 12.84
C MET A 21 12.21 16.62 11.57
N VAL A 22 12.66 16.13 10.41
CA VAL A 22 12.33 16.74 9.10
C VAL A 22 10.84 16.66 8.83
N TYR A 23 10.23 15.48 9.04
CA TYR A 23 8.78 15.28 8.90
C TYR A 23 7.97 16.25 9.78
N LYS A 24 8.34 16.42 11.05
CA LYS A 24 7.65 17.37 11.94
C LYS A 24 7.70 18.80 11.41
N ARG A 25 8.87 19.24 10.94
CA ARG A 25 9.00 20.58 10.36
C ARG A 25 8.17 20.73 9.07
N TYR A 26 8.20 19.71 8.22
CA TYR A 26 7.39 19.65 7.01
C TYR A 26 5.89 19.74 7.34
N SER A 27 5.43 18.99 8.33
CA SER A 27 4.02 18.99 8.77
C SER A 27 3.58 20.38 9.26
N CYS A 28 4.42 21.08 10.05
CA CYS A 28 4.12 22.46 10.47
C CYS A 28 3.99 23.40 9.27
N ILE A 29 4.82 23.25 8.24
CA ILE A 29 4.75 24.09 7.03
C ILE A 29 3.44 23.82 6.27
N LEU A 30 2.99 22.57 6.20
CA LEU A 30 1.70 22.24 5.58
C LEU A 30 0.55 22.88 6.35
N GLU A 31 0.54 22.74 7.68
CA GLU A 31 -0.49 23.28 8.56
C GLU A 31 -0.57 24.82 8.48
N GLU A 32 0.56 25.52 8.59
CA GLU A 32 0.63 26.99 8.50
C GLU A 32 0.08 27.52 7.16
N LYS A 33 0.17 26.72 6.10
CA LYS A 33 -0.29 27.08 4.75
C LYS A 33 -1.67 26.52 4.41
N GLY A 34 -2.25 25.69 5.27
CA GLY A 34 -3.50 24.96 4.98
C GLY A 34 -3.36 24.00 3.79
N TRP A 35 -2.17 23.43 3.60
CA TRP A 35 -1.89 22.46 2.53
C TRP A 35 -2.00 21.03 3.05
N TRP A 36 -2.20 20.10 2.12
CA TRP A 36 -2.23 18.67 2.39
C TRP A 36 -1.49 17.95 1.27
N ASP A 37 -0.87 16.83 1.60
CA ASP A 37 -0.26 15.93 0.62
C ASP A 37 -1.09 14.67 0.40
N GLU A 38 -0.59 13.81 -0.49
CA GLU A 38 -1.27 12.57 -0.86
C GLU A 38 -1.47 11.61 0.34
N MET A 39 -0.51 11.55 1.26
CA MET A 39 -0.60 10.71 2.44
C MET A 39 -1.58 11.27 3.46
N ASP A 40 -1.67 12.59 3.61
CA ASP A 40 -2.68 13.24 4.44
C ASP A 40 -4.09 12.90 3.94
N ARG A 41 -4.32 13.01 2.62
CA ARG A 41 -5.59 12.65 1.98
C ARG A 41 -5.95 11.19 2.23
N THR A 42 -5.01 10.27 1.96
CA THR A 42 -5.24 8.83 2.13
C THR A 42 -5.51 8.49 3.60
N SER A 43 -4.74 9.06 4.53
CA SER A 43 -4.92 8.81 5.96
C SER A 43 -6.26 9.32 6.46
N PHE A 44 -6.71 10.48 5.98
CA PHE A 44 -8.04 11.01 6.29
C PHE A 44 -9.15 10.06 5.82
N LEU A 45 -9.10 9.61 4.56
CA LEU A 45 -10.10 8.69 4.00
C LEU A 45 -10.12 7.34 4.74
N VAL A 46 -8.95 6.79 5.06
CA VAL A 46 -8.85 5.56 5.87
C VAL A 46 -9.50 5.76 7.24
N GLY A 47 -9.26 6.92 7.88
CA GLY A 47 -9.87 7.26 9.17
C GLY A 47 -11.39 7.31 9.11
N VAL A 48 -11.95 8.00 8.11
CA VAL A 48 -13.40 8.10 7.90
C VAL A 48 -14.02 6.71 7.69
N LEU A 49 -13.49 5.92 6.74
CA LEU A 49 -14.05 4.60 6.45
C LEU A 49 -13.88 3.61 7.62
N SER A 50 -12.82 3.75 8.41
CA SER A 50 -12.61 2.91 9.60
C SER A 50 -13.65 3.19 10.69
N GLN A 51 -14.05 4.45 10.87
CA GLN A 51 -15.09 4.82 11.83
C GLN A 51 -16.49 4.40 11.35
N GLU A 52 -16.74 4.57 10.06
CA GLU A 52 -18.02 4.24 9.43
C GLU A 52 -18.23 2.74 9.18
N ARG A 53 -17.22 1.90 9.46
CA ARG A 53 -17.30 0.43 9.36
C ARG A 53 -18.48 -0.16 10.15
N SER A 54 -18.88 0.49 11.23
CA SER A 54 -20.00 0.04 12.08
C SER A 54 -21.37 0.46 11.55
N SER A 55 -21.43 1.46 10.66
CA SER A 55 -22.66 2.08 10.18
C SER A 55 -23.03 1.72 8.74
N HIS A 56 -22.07 1.24 7.94
CA HIS A 56 -22.33 0.82 6.56
C HIS A 56 -22.68 -0.66 6.47
N GLU A 57 -23.94 -0.96 6.14
CA GLU A 57 -24.37 -2.32 5.79
C GLU A 57 -23.80 -2.80 4.44
N LYS A 58 -23.27 -1.89 3.61
CA LYS A 58 -22.85 -2.19 2.22
C LYS A 58 -21.50 -1.59 1.86
N PRO A 59 -20.70 -2.27 1.02
CA PRO A 59 -19.44 -1.73 0.51
C PRO A 59 -19.69 -0.49 -0.37
N LEU A 60 -18.71 0.42 -0.44
CA LEU A 60 -18.75 1.54 -1.39
C LEU A 60 -18.60 1.04 -2.83
N TYR A 61 -17.80 -0.01 -3.02
CA TYR A 61 -17.59 -0.66 -4.31
C TYR A 61 -17.73 -2.18 -4.16
N ASP A 62 -18.54 -2.79 -5.01
CA ASP A 62 -18.70 -4.25 -5.03
C ASP A 62 -17.40 -4.96 -5.48
N ARG A 63 -16.64 -4.31 -6.37
CA ARG A 63 -15.33 -4.79 -6.86
C ARG A 63 -14.39 -3.62 -7.15
N ILE A 64 -13.11 -3.82 -6.86
CA ILE A 64 -12.02 -2.87 -7.11
C ILE A 64 -10.90 -3.61 -7.84
N TYR A 65 -10.43 -3.01 -8.93
CA TYR A 65 -9.32 -3.49 -9.75
C TYR A 65 -8.20 -2.47 -9.65
N VAL A 66 -7.02 -2.91 -9.25
CA VAL A 66 -5.83 -2.07 -9.11
C VAL A 66 -4.74 -2.67 -9.98
N ASP A 67 -4.28 -1.88 -10.93
CA ASP A 67 -3.08 -2.16 -11.71
C ASP A 67 -1.88 -1.44 -11.07
N GLU A 68 -0.66 -1.88 -11.38
CA GLU A 68 0.59 -1.32 -10.85
C GLU A 68 0.62 -1.22 -9.32
N VAL A 69 0.15 -2.27 -8.64
CA VAL A 69 0.06 -2.32 -7.16
C VAL A 69 1.42 -2.12 -6.47
N GLN A 70 2.54 -2.29 -7.18
CA GLN A 70 3.87 -2.02 -6.65
C GLN A 70 4.17 -0.53 -6.42
N ASP A 71 3.44 0.37 -7.08
CA ASP A 71 3.68 1.81 -6.98
C ASP A 71 2.82 2.50 -5.90
N ILE A 72 1.91 1.75 -5.25
CA ILE A 72 1.04 2.26 -4.18
C ILE A 72 1.52 1.90 -2.78
N THR A 73 1.10 2.71 -1.80
CA THR A 73 1.43 2.54 -0.39
C THR A 73 0.52 1.53 0.32
N GLN A 74 0.97 1.09 1.50
CA GLN A 74 0.17 0.23 2.39
C GLN A 74 -1.13 0.89 2.84
N ALA A 75 -1.12 2.22 3.00
CA ALA A 75 -2.31 2.98 3.37
C ALA A 75 -3.37 2.96 2.25
N GLU A 76 -2.95 3.07 0.99
CA GLU A 76 -3.85 2.99 -0.17
C GLU A 76 -4.41 1.58 -0.36
N ILE A 77 -3.60 0.54 -0.18
CA ILE A 77 -4.09 -0.85 -0.14
C ILE A 77 -5.17 -1.01 0.95
N GLY A 78 -4.93 -0.44 2.13
CA GLY A 78 -5.88 -0.45 3.23
C GLY A 78 -7.17 0.30 2.90
N LEU A 79 -7.05 1.45 2.24
CA LEU A 79 -8.17 2.24 1.76
C LEU A 79 -9.05 1.44 0.79
N PHE A 80 -8.46 0.77 -0.21
CA PHE A 80 -9.22 -0.07 -1.14
C PHE A 80 -9.92 -1.23 -0.42
N PHE A 81 -9.24 -1.87 0.53
CA PHE A 81 -9.85 -2.92 1.34
C PHE A 81 -11.05 -2.43 2.15
N LEU A 82 -10.95 -1.26 2.79
CA LEU A 82 -12.07 -0.64 3.50
C LEU A 82 -13.21 -0.26 2.55
N ALA A 83 -12.91 0.34 1.40
CA ALA A 83 -13.90 0.73 0.40
C ALA A 83 -14.65 -0.47 -0.20
N SER A 84 -14.01 -1.64 -0.26
CA SER A 84 -14.64 -2.91 -0.65
C SER A 84 -15.49 -3.56 0.47
N GLY A 85 -15.75 -2.85 1.57
CA GLY A 85 -16.48 -3.39 2.72
C GLY A 85 -15.70 -4.48 3.45
N CYS A 86 -14.36 -4.38 3.46
CA CYS A 86 -13.44 -5.39 4.01
C CYS A 86 -13.57 -6.77 3.34
N GLN A 87 -14.03 -6.84 2.08
CA GLN A 87 -14.17 -8.12 1.38
C GLN A 87 -12.96 -8.37 0.48
N SER A 88 -12.07 -9.28 0.88
CA SER A 88 -10.86 -9.58 0.10
C SER A 88 -11.16 -10.12 -1.30
N GLN A 89 -12.29 -10.81 -1.48
CA GLN A 89 -12.76 -11.32 -2.78
C GLN A 89 -13.20 -10.23 -3.77
N SER A 90 -13.43 -9.02 -3.26
CA SER A 90 -13.79 -7.84 -4.07
C SER A 90 -12.56 -7.08 -4.56
N LEU A 91 -11.35 -7.47 -4.14
CA LEU A 91 -10.11 -6.87 -4.61
C LEU A 91 -9.44 -7.75 -5.66
N PHE A 92 -9.10 -7.14 -6.79
CA PHE A 92 -8.20 -7.70 -7.80
C PHE A 92 -6.99 -6.78 -7.94
N LEU A 93 -5.81 -7.29 -7.60
CA LEU A 93 -4.58 -6.51 -7.58
C LEU A 93 -3.57 -7.14 -8.54
N ALA A 94 -3.07 -6.36 -9.48
CA ALA A 94 -2.05 -6.76 -10.45
C ALA A 94 -0.85 -5.82 -10.35
N GLY A 95 0.33 -6.36 -10.65
CA GLY A 95 1.57 -5.58 -10.70
C GLY A 95 2.82 -6.45 -10.78
N ASP A 96 3.96 -5.79 -10.90
CA ASP A 96 5.27 -6.42 -11.05
C ASP A 96 6.29 -5.80 -10.07
N PRO A 97 6.70 -6.52 -9.01
CA PRO A 97 7.69 -6.02 -8.06
C PRO A 97 9.05 -5.69 -8.70
N ALA A 98 9.41 -6.35 -9.82
CA ALA A 98 10.65 -6.06 -10.53
C ALA A 98 10.61 -4.72 -11.29
N GLN A 99 9.42 -4.14 -11.47
CA GLN A 99 9.21 -2.86 -12.15
C GLN A 99 8.92 -1.71 -11.17
N ALA A 100 9.09 -1.89 -9.86
CA ALA A 100 8.89 -0.83 -8.89
C ALA A 100 9.85 0.34 -9.16
N VAL A 101 9.33 1.48 -9.60
CA VAL A 101 10.11 2.70 -9.91
C VAL A 101 10.19 3.62 -8.69
N ALA A 102 9.25 3.50 -7.74
CA ALA A 102 9.17 4.32 -6.55
C ALA A 102 10.38 4.11 -5.61
N GLN A 103 11.29 5.09 -5.59
CA GLN A 103 12.44 5.08 -4.66
C GLN A 103 11.95 5.09 -3.20
N GLY A 104 12.33 4.07 -2.44
CA GLY A 104 12.06 3.98 -0.99
C GLY A 104 10.92 3.07 -0.57
N VAL A 105 10.15 2.53 -1.53
CA VAL A 105 9.13 1.50 -1.29
C VAL A 105 9.63 0.19 -1.89
N ASP A 106 9.93 -0.79 -1.05
CA ASP A 106 10.20 -2.16 -1.52
C ASP A 106 8.89 -2.94 -1.43
N PHE A 107 8.12 -2.89 -2.51
CA PHE A 107 6.83 -3.57 -2.57
C PHE A 107 7.03 -5.09 -2.63
N ARG A 108 6.27 -5.78 -1.78
CA ARG A 108 6.11 -7.23 -1.84
C ARG A 108 4.63 -7.52 -1.77
N PHE A 109 4.16 -8.54 -2.49
CA PHE A 109 2.77 -8.98 -2.37
C PHE A 109 2.40 -9.42 -0.94
N GLU A 110 3.38 -9.77 -0.12
CA GLU A 110 3.21 -10.01 1.33
C GLU A 110 2.74 -8.77 2.10
N GLU A 111 3.02 -7.55 1.62
CA GLU A 111 2.54 -6.31 2.24
C GLU A 111 1.02 -6.21 2.10
N VAL A 112 0.44 -6.57 0.94
CA VAL A 112 -1.01 -6.64 0.74
C VAL A 112 -1.66 -7.56 1.79
N ARG A 113 -1.07 -8.76 1.96
CA ARG A 113 -1.55 -9.74 2.94
C ARG A 113 -1.45 -9.21 4.37
N SER A 114 -0.37 -8.49 4.67
CA SER A 114 -0.13 -7.89 6.00
C SER A 114 -1.18 -6.82 6.32
N VAL A 115 -1.48 -5.93 5.36
CA VAL A 115 -2.47 -4.86 5.50
C VAL A 115 -3.87 -5.43 5.71
N VAL A 116 -4.29 -6.38 4.87
CA VAL A 116 -5.61 -7.02 5.01
C VAL A 116 -5.72 -7.80 6.31
N HIS A 117 -4.67 -8.52 6.72
CA HIS A 117 -4.65 -9.22 7.99
C HIS A 117 -4.83 -8.25 9.17
N LEU A 118 -4.11 -7.12 9.15
CA LEU A 118 -4.19 -6.09 10.19
C LEU A 118 -5.59 -5.48 10.31
N ILE A 119 -6.19 -5.05 9.19
CA ILE A 119 -7.50 -4.38 9.19
C ILE A 119 -8.64 -5.35 9.53
N SER A 120 -8.54 -6.60 9.08
CA SER A 120 -9.57 -7.61 9.32
C SER A 120 -9.46 -8.32 10.68
N GLY A 121 -8.41 -8.06 11.46
CA GLY A 121 -8.12 -8.85 12.66
C GLY A 121 -7.89 -10.34 12.36
N GLY A 122 -7.40 -10.65 11.14
CA GLY A 122 -7.19 -12.01 10.66
C GLY A 122 -8.42 -12.74 10.12
N ALA A 123 -9.58 -12.09 10.07
CA ALA A 123 -10.81 -12.69 9.52
C ALA A 123 -10.71 -12.93 8.00
N HIS A 124 -9.97 -12.09 7.28
CA HIS A 124 -9.80 -12.20 5.83
C HIS A 124 -8.41 -12.71 5.47
N LYS A 125 -8.37 -13.61 4.48
CA LYS A 125 -7.14 -14.14 3.89
C LYS A 125 -7.10 -13.75 2.43
N ILE A 126 -5.98 -13.16 2.01
CA ILE A 126 -5.65 -13.00 0.60
C ILE A 126 -4.85 -14.24 0.15
N PRO A 127 -5.23 -14.87 -0.98
CA PRO A 127 -4.49 -15.99 -1.55
C PRO A 127 -3.07 -15.56 -1.94
N ARG A 128 -2.19 -16.53 -2.20
CA ARG A 128 -0.87 -16.20 -2.75
C ARG A 128 -1.04 -15.61 -4.16
N CYS A 129 -0.13 -14.72 -4.52
CA CYS A 129 -0.10 -14.12 -5.84
C CYS A 129 0.06 -15.21 -6.92
N GLU A 130 -0.80 -15.18 -7.93
CA GLU A 130 -0.68 -15.98 -9.14
C GLU A 130 0.33 -15.31 -10.07
N LYS A 131 1.32 -16.08 -10.53
CA LYS A 131 2.40 -15.55 -11.38
C LYS A 131 2.11 -15.85 -12.85
N LEU A 132 2.23 -14.82 -13.68
CA LEU A 132 2.16 -14.95 -15.13
C LEU A 132 3.58 -15.07 -15.68
N PHE A 133 3.91 -16.21 -16.30
CA PHE A 133 5.27 -16.51 -16.78
C PHE A 133 5.46 -16.28 -18.28
N HIS A 134 4.38 -16.15 -19.03
CA HIS A 134 4.45 -16.01 -20.48
C HIS A 134 4.52 -14.55 -20.89
N ASN A 135 5.62 -14.17 -21.52
CA ASN A 135 5.75 -12.86 -22.15
C ASN A 135 5.15 -12.92 -23.56
N PHE A 136 4.07 -12.17 -23.78
CA PHE A 136 3.42 -12.05 -25.09
C PHE A 136 3.82 -10.77 -25.85
N ARG A 137 4.71 -9.96 -25.29
CA ARG A 137 5.07 -8.62 -25.81
C ARG A 137 6.33 -8.65 -26.68
N SER A 138 7.32 -9.44 -26.29
CA SER A 138 8.68 -9.37 -26.82
C SER A 138 9.08 -10.65 -27.55
N HIS A 139 9.90 -10.50 -28.60
CA HIS A 139 10.49 -11.64 -29.30
C HIS A 139 11.58 -12.33 -28.45
N GLU A 140 11.83 -13.61 -28.73
CA GLU A 140 12.72 -14.49 -27.95
C GLU A 140 14.11 -13.89 -27.68
N GLY A 141 14.72 -13.23 -28.67
CA GLY A 141 16.05 -12.61 -28.50
C GLY A 141 16.12 -11.56 -27.39
N ILE A 142 15.05 -10.78 -27.17
CA ILE A 142 15.00 -9.80 -26.06
C ILE A 142 14.91 -10.54 -24.72
N LEU A 143 14.11 -11.60 -24.66
CA LEU A 143 13.95 -12.41 -23.46
C LEU A 143 15.26 -13.10 -23.06
N GLN A 144 16.01 -13.62 -24.04
CA GLN A 144 17.29 -14.25 -23.80
C GLN A 144 18.30 -13.28 -23.16
N VAL A 145 18.39 -12.04 -23.66
CA VAL A 145 19.30 -11.02 -23.11
C VAL A 145 18.85 -10.54 -21.73
N ALA A 146 17.54 -10.35 -21.52
CA ALA A 146 17.01 -9.89 -20.23
C ALA A 146 17.12 -10.95 -19.12
N ASN A 147 17.26 -12.23 -19.47
CA ASN A 147 17.39 -13.35 -18.53
C ASN A 147 18.85 -13.75 -18.23
N LEU A 148 19.84 -13.02 -18.76
CA LEU A 148 21.27 -13.21 -18.43
C LEU A 148 21.56 -12.81 -16.98
#